data_AF-A0A1B6ER79-F1
#
_entry.id   AF-A0A1B6ER79-F1
#
_cell.length_a   1.000
_cell.length_b   1.000
_cell.length_c   1.000
_cell.angle_alpha   90.00
_cell.angle_beta   90.00
_cell.angle_gamma   90.00
#
_symmetry.space_group_name_H-M   'P 1'
#
loop_
_entity.id
_entity.type
_entity.pdbx_description
1 polymer ?
#
loop_
_entity_poly.entity_id
_entity_poly.type
_entity_poly.pdbx_seq_one_letter_code
_entity_poly.pdbx_strand_id
1 'polypeptide(L)'
;LTATHLSRNLLRMLSLCYAGQGCSQVHQSQLQGDDSAASVLQCLTSIVGLYGEQFIVLQYLPATADVISLARKKLTSSLEAGVVAHLMLLSHCMPHLSDNTLHQLFQEVILSRVCGPALRLLSSTRQLFPGHVPARRAVVLKLVDCLHALMLRATTQQKIALVHTISRFYLAFSKARGQHEEGRGDDQVSKVKEYDAADSFSPPHSNTADGDCIKSKALEELASVMNEELAYWSYIPFANFFGEPLMEQSLKNYSLIKQLCAEYLQSCDNSQSENGQTLEQHGESDVEDSVGSLGTNVVIIGNRIDLQEPSLGRSSSPNTSVPNEDNTDSGSRRHENNSRHLKGNWLSYWQHEVGHTSSQFNIKQIRLLGFSGHGNSVRSLITLDNENSFLSASRDKTVKVWSLRSMGDGSTT
;
A
#
# COMPACT_ATOMS: atom_id res chain seq x y z
N LEU A 1 -18.10 -9.96 13.01
CA LEU A 1 -17.51 -9.55 14.30
C LEU A 1 -16.17 -10.23 14.60
N THR A 2 -16.01 -11.54 14.41
CA THR A 2 -14.71 -12.19 14.69
C THR A 2 -13.60 -11.62 13.81
N ALA A 3 -13.90 -11.39 12.52
CA ALA A 3 -12.97 -10.77 11.57
C ALA A 3 -12.53 -9.34 11.98
N THR A 4 -13.35 -8.56 12.70
CA THR A 4 -12.95 -7.20 13.13
C THR A 4 -11.95 -7.24 14.28
N HIS A 5 -12.10 -8.21 15.19
CA HIS A 5 -11.14 -8.44 16.26
C HIS A 5 -9.84 -9.00 15.70
N LEU A 6 -9.94 -9.93 14.75
CA LEU A 6 -8.78 -10.50 14.07
C LEU A 6 -8.01 -9.45 13.27
N SER A 7 -8.69 -8.64 12.46
CA SER A 7 -8.03 -7.61 11.64
C SER A 7 -7.38 -6.53 12.50
N ARG A 8 -7.96 -6.09 13.62
CA ARG A 8 -7.29 -5.16 14.55
C ARG A 8 -5.99 -5.72 15.11
N ASN A 9 -5.98 -7.01 15.47
CA ASN A 9 -4.77 -7.67 15.95
C ASN A 9 -3.74 -7.86 14.82
N LEU A 10 -4.17 -8.22 13.62
CA LEU A 10 -3.30 -8.32 12.45
C LEU A 10 -2.67 -6.97 12.06
N LEU A 11 -3.43 -5.87 12.11
CA LEU A 11 -2.89 -4.52 11.89
C LEU A 11 -1.83 -4.14 12.93
N ARG A 12 -2.03 -4.54 14.19
CA ARG A 12 -1.01 -4.35 15.24
C ARG A 12 0.22 -5.22 14.99
N MET A 13 0.03 -6.49 14.59
CA MET A 13 1.14 -7.38 14.26
C MET A 13 1.93 -6.88 13.05
N LEU A 14 1.26 -6.29 12.06
CA LEU A 14 1.92 -5.70 10.89
C LEU A 14 2.91 -4.61 11.30
N SER A 15 2.53 -3.75 12.26
CA SER A 15 3.45 -2.75 12.82
C SER A 15 4.67 -3.37 13.52
N LEU A 16 4.53 -4.55 14.12
CA LEU A 16 5.63 -5.24 14.79
C LEU A 16 6.64 -5.85 13.80
N CYS A 17 6.22 -6.20 12.58
CA CYS A 17 7.10 -6.71 11.53
C CYS A 17 8.21 -5.70 11.14
N TYR A 18 7.96 -4.41 11.32
CA TYR A 18 8.90 -3.33 11.01
C TYR A 18 9.59 -2.75 12.25
N ALA A 19 9.35 -3.31 13.44
CA ALA A 19 10.02 -2.86 14.65
C ALA A 19 11.51 -3.28 14.67
N GLY A 20 12.35 -2.48 15.32
CA GLY A 20 13.79 -2.77 15.42
C GLY A 20 14.49 -2.69 14.06
N GLN A 21 15.10 -3.79 13.61
CA GLN A 21 15.81 -3.85 12.32
C GLN A 21 14.89 -4.00 11.10
N GLY A 22 13.57 -4.14 11.29
CA GLY A 22 12.63 -4.33 10.17
C GLY A 22 12.57 -3.15 9.18
N CYS A 23 12.97 -1.95 9.59
CA CYS A 23 13.10 -0.77 8.71
C CYS A 23 14.43 -0.71 7.93
N SER A 24 15.35 -1.65 8.15
CA SER A 24 16.60 -1.70 7.39
C SER A 24 16.35 -2.12 5.95
N GLN A 25 16.88 -1.35 5.00
CA GLN A 25 16.82 -1.68 3.58
C GLN A 25 17.74 -2.87 3.29
N VAL A 26 17.22 -3.86 2.56
CA VAL A 26 17.97 -5.02 2.08
C VAL A 26 18.38 -4.82 0.62
N HIS A 27 17.42 -4.45 -0.25
CA HIS A 27 17.66 -4.26 -1.67
C HIS A 27 16.68 -3.25 -2.28
N GLN A 28 17.18 -2.14 -2.86
CA GLN A 28 16.36 -1.07 -3.47
C GLN A 28 15.16 -0.61 -2.61
N SER A 29 13.95 -1.14 -2.84
CA SER A 29 12.71 -0.82 -2.09
C SER A 29 12.33 -1.87 -1.03
N GLN A 30 13.02 -3.03 -0.99
CA GLN A 30 12.74 -4.12 -0.06
C GLN A 30 13.37 -3.86 1.32
N LEU A 31 12.55 -3.99 2.34
CA LEU A 31 12.93 -3.89 3.74
C LEU A 31 12.99 -5.27 4.39
N GLN A 32 13.81 -5.43 5.42
CA GLN A 32 13.92 -6.70 6.15
C GLN A 32 12.57 -7.14 6.76
N GLY A 33 11.72 -6.18 7.15
CA GLY A 33 10.38 -6.45 7.68
C GLY A 33 9.38 -6.95 6.64
N ASP A 34 9.63 -6.79 5.34
CA ASP A 34 8.69 -7.15 4.27
C ASP A 34 8.42 -8.67 4.23
N ASP A 35 9.45 -9.48 4.44
CA ASP A 35 9.33 -10.95 4.45
C ASP A 35 8.42 -11.44 5.59
N SER A 36 8.56 -10.81 6.76
CA SER A 36 7.70 -11.10 7.92
C SER A 36 6.28 -10.55 7.73
N ALA A 37 6.15 -9.39 7.08
CA ALA A 37 4.88 -8.75 6.82
C ALA A 37 4.05 -9.50 5.76
N ALA A 38 4.68 -10.23 4.83
CA ALA A 38 4.02 -10.92 3.73
C ALA A 38 2.87 -11.83 4.18
N SER A 39 3.10 -12.65 5.22
CA SER A 39 2.08 -13.54 5.77
C SER A 39 0.91 -12.78 6.42
N VAL A 40 1.22 -11.68 7.12
CA VAL A 40 0.20 -10.84 7.77
C VAL A 40 -0.65 -10.12 6.72
N LEU A 41 -0.02 -9.59 5.68
CA LEU A 41 -0.67 -8.94 4.56
C LEU A 41 -1.55 -9.93 3.78
N GLN A 42 -1.08 -11.16 3.55
CA GLN A 42 -1.89 -12.21 2.92
C GLN A 42 -3.15 -12.53 3.73
N CYS A 43 -3.05 -12.59 5.06
CA CYS A 43 -4.21 -12.77 5.94
C CYS A 43 -5.18 -11.58 5.85
N LEU A 44 -4.69 -10.34 5.90
CA LEU A 44 -5.53 -9.14 5.76
C LEU A 44 -6.22 -9.11 4.39
N THR A 45 -5.50 -9.41 3.32
CA THR A 45 -6.05 -9.51 1.97
C THR A 45 -7.06 -10.64 1.84
N SER A 46 -6.86 -11.78 2.50
CA SER A 46 -7.81 -12.89 2.51
C SER A 46 -9.12 -12.49 3.20
N ILE A 47 -9.07 -11.70 4.27
CA ILE A 47 -10.26 -11.14 4.92
C ILE A 47 -11.01 -10.24 3.93
N VAL A 48 -10.31 -9.37 3.20
CA VAL A 48 -10.92 -8.53 2.16
C VAL A 48 -11.53 -9.37 1.04
N GLY A 49 -10.85 -10.42 0.58
CA GLY A 49 -11.36 -11.32 -0.45
C GLY A 49 -12.61 -12.11 -0.02
N LEU A 50 -12.79 -12.34 1.29
CA LEU A 50 -13.96 -13.01 1.84
C LEU A 50 -15.14 -12.07 2.06
N TYR A 51 -14.89 -10.89 2.65
CA TYR A 51 -15.96 -10.00 3.14
C TYR A 51 -16.15 -8.73 2.29
N GLY A 52 -15.26 -8.48 1.33
CA GLY A 52 -15.31 -7.38 0.39
C GLY A 52 -14.50 -6.16 0.78
N GLU A 53 -14.38 -5.22 -0.17
CA GLU A 53 -13.59 -3.99 -0.07
C GLU A 53 -13.99 -3.05 1.08
N GLN A 54 -15.19 -3.22 1.64
CA GLN A 54 -15.69 -2.41 2.74
C GLN A 54 -14.79 -2.49 3.99
N PHE A 55 -14.09 -3.63 4.20
CA PHE A 55 -13.03 -3.76 5.21
C PHE A 55 -11.88 -2.78 5.01
N ILE A 56 -11.49 -2.53 3.75
CA ILE A 56 -10.48 -1.52 3.43
C ILE A 56 -11.02 -0.14 3.79
N VAL A 57 -12.23 0.18 3.35
CA VAL A 57 -12.84 1.52 3.48
C VAL A 57 -13.08 1.91 4.95
N LEU A 58 -13.65 1.01 5.76
CA LEU A 58 -14.08 1.37 7.11
C LEU A 58 -13.10 0.98 8.21
N GLN A 59 -12.13 0.11 7.91
CA GLN A 59 -11.21 -0.37 8.94
C GLN A 59 -9.74 -0.09 8.60
N TYR A 60 -9.28 -0.46 7.40
CA TYR A 60 -7.84 -0.37 7.11
C TYR A 60 -7.42 1.08 6.83
N LEU A 61 -8.15 1.79 5.97
CA LEU A 61 -7.84 3.20 5.66
C LEU A 61 -7.97 4.14 6.87
N PRO A 62 -9.03 4.04 7.71
CA PRO A 62 -9.09 4.82 8.94
C PRO A 62 -7.94 4.51 9.90
N ALA A 63 -7.60 3.22 10.09
CA ALA A 63 -6.46 2.84 10.93
C ALA A 63 -5.13 3.41 10.39
N THR A 64 -4.90 3.35 9.07
CA THR A 64 -3.73 3.96 8.42
C THR A 64 -3.68 5.47 8.65
N ALA A 65 -4.80 6.17 8.47
CA ALA A 65 -4.88 7.61 8.68
C ALA A 65 -4.62 7.99 10.15
N ASP A 66 -5.16 7.22 11.10
CA ASP A 66 -4.98 7.45 12.54
C ASP A 66 -3.52 7.26 12.97
N VAL A 67 -2.85 6.20 12.51
CA VAL A 67 -1.43 5.95 12.80
C VAL A 67 -0.55 7.09 12.28
N ILE A 68 -0.78 7.55 11.05
CA ILE A 68 -0.02 8.66 10.45
C ILE A 68 -0.31 9.98 11.17
N SER A 69 -1.58 10.24 11.52
CA SER A 69 -1.98 11.41 12.29
C SER A 69 -1.32 11.45 13.66
N LEU A 70 -1.26 10.30 14.36
CA LEU A 70 -0.60 10.17 15.65
C LEU A 70 0.93 10.35 15.54
N ALA A 71 1.55 9.75 14.52
CA ALA A 71 2.98 9.89 14.24
C ALA A 71 3.40 11.34 13.94
N ARG A 72 2.51 12.15 13.37
CA ARG A 72 2.73 13.59 13.16
C ARG A 72 2.71 14.41 14.46
N LYS A 73 1.96 13.98 15.47
CA LYS A 73 1.90 14.67 16.77
C LYS A 73 3.12 14.34 17.63
N LYS A 74 3.49 13.06 17.70
CA LYS A 74 4.67 12.57 18.42
C LYS A 74 5.14 11.26 17.81
N LEU A 75 6.35 11.25 17.27
CA LEU A 75 6.93 10.05 16.67
C LEU A 75 7.63 9.19 17.73
N THR A 76 7.21 7.94 17.87
CA THR A 76 7.85 6.91 18.70
C THR A 76 8.33 5.77 17.81
N SER A 77 9.24 4.90 18.30
CA SER A 77 9.74 3.79 17.49
C SER A 77 8.66 2.76 17.12
N SER A 78 7.61 2.63 17.94
CA SER A 78 6.43 1.84 17.56
C SER A 78 5.62 2.50 16.44
N LEU A 79 5.57 3.84 16.41
CA LEU A 79 4.80 4.59 15.42
C LEU A 79 5.54 4.71 14.09
N GLU A 80 6.87 4.82 14.07
CA GLU A 80 7.63 4.80 12.81
C GLU A 80 7.43 3.46 12.08
N ALA A 81 7.57 2.33 12.78
CA ALA A 81 7.30 1.00 12.26
C ALA A 81 5.83 0.85 11.82
N GLY A 82 4.91 1.42 12.61
CA GLY A 82 3.49 1.49 12.26
C GLY A 82 3.21 2.27 10.97
N VAL A 83 3.86 3.41 10.75
CA VAL A 83 3.70 4.18 9.51
C VAL A 83 4.17 3.38 8.30
N VAL A 84 5.35 2.75 8.38
CA VAL A 84 5.88 1.88 7.31
C VAL A 84 4.91 0.73 7.00
N ALA A 85 4.47 0.01 8.04
CA ALA A 85 3.49 -1.06 7.95
C ALA A 85 2.19 -0.64 7.24
N HIS A 86 1.62 0.50 7.63
CA HIS A 86 0.33 0.95 7.11
C HIS A 86 0.43 1.55 5.70
N LEU A 87 1.60 2.08 5.30
CA LEU A 87 1.89 2.43 3.90
C LEU A 87 2.03 1.18 3.03
N MET A 88 2.73 0.14 3.52
CA MET A 88 2.80 -1.14 2.80
C MET A 88 1.41 -1.78 2.64
N LEU A 89 0.58 -1.72 3.69
CA LEU A 89 -0.81 -2.18 3.64
C LEU A 89 -1.61 -1.42 2.58
N LEU A 90 -1.48 -0.09 2.50
CA LEU A 90 -2.19 0.71 1.51
C LEU A 90 -1.89 0.22 0.09
N SER A 91 -0.61 0.01 -0.23
CA SER A 91 -0.17 -0.50 -1.53
C SER A 91 -0.78 -1.87 -1.84
N HIS A 92 -0.82 -2.78 -0.87
CA HIS A 92 -1.45 -4.10 -1.00
C HIS A 92 -2.97 -4.06 -1.12
N CYS A 93 -3.63 -3.04 -0.57
CA CYS A 93 -5.08 -2.87 -0.69
C CYS A 93 -5.50 -2.39 -2.09
N MET A 94 -4.61 -1.73 -2.83
CA MET A 94 -4.96 -1.10 -4.12
C MET A 94 -5.61 -2.06 -5.11
N PRO A 95 -5.14 -3.30 -5.35
CA PRO A 95 -5.77 -4.24 -6.29
C PRO A 95 -7.18 -4.70 -5.88
N HIS A 96 -7.53 -4.59 -4.60
CA HIS A 96 -8.79 -5.09 -4.04
C HIS A 96 -9.90 -4.04 -3.99
N LEU A 97 -9.62 -2.79 -4.37
CA LEU A 97 -10.61 -1.73 -4.50
C LEU A 97 -11.23 -1.76 -5.90
N SER A 98 -12.54 -1.56 -6.01
CA SER A 98 -13.20 -1.28 -7.28
C SER A 98 -12.85 0.13 -7.77
N ASP A 99 -12.90 0.36 -9.08
CA ASP A 99 -12.60 1.70 -9.64
C ASP A 99 -13.54 2.77 -9.09
N ASN A 100 -14.80 2.43 -8.84
CA ASN A 100 -15.78 3.35 -8.26
C ASN A 100 -15.41 3.74 -6.81
N THR A 101 -15.10 2.75 -5.97
CA THR A 101 -14.71 2.99 -4.58
C THR A 101 -13.36 3.72 -4.49
N LEU A 102 -12.39 3.33 -5.32
CA LEU A 102 -11.12 4.05 -5.43
C LEU A 102 -11.35 5.50 -5.85
N HIS A 103 -12.23 5.76 -6.81
CA HIS A 103 -12.54 7.11 -7.27
C HIS A 103 -13.05 8.00 -6.14
N GLN A 104 -13.97 7.51 -5.32
CA GLN A 104 -14.51 8.23 -4.17
C GLN A 104 -13.46 8.50 -3.09
N LEU A 105 -12.52 7.57 -2.88
CA LEU A 105 -11.53 7.66 -1.79
C LEU A 105 -10.23 8.37 -2.18
N PHE A 106 -9.94 8.50 -3.48
CA PHE A 106 -8.64 8.91 -4.00
C PHE A 106 -8.15 10.23 -3.40
N GLN A 107 -8.93 11.30 -3.52
CA GLN A 107 -8.49 12.64 -3.11
C GLN A 107 -8.69 12.87 -1.60
N GLU A 108 -9.89 12.63 -1.09
CA GLU A 108 -10.26 13.02 0.28
C GLU A 108 -9.68 12.12 1.36
N VAL A 109 -9.42 10.85 1.05
CA VAL A 109 -8.91 9.88 2.03
C VAL A 109 -7.46 9.57 1.73
N ILE A 110 -7.16 9.02 0.55
CA ILE A 110 -5.83 8.51 0.27
C ILE A 110 -4.81 9.66 0.17
N LEU A 111 -5.04 10.64 -0.70
CA LEU A 111 -4.10 11.75 -0.84
C LEU A 111 -4.13 12.69 0.37
N SER A 112 -5.31 13.12 0.82
CA SER A 112 -5.42 14.16 1.86
C SER A 112 -5.14 13.66 3.28
N ARG A 113 -5.52 12.41 3.63
CA ARG A 113 -5.35 11.87 4.99
C ARG A 113 -4.20 10.89 5.15
N VAL A 114 -3.71 10.30 4.06
CA VAL A 114 -2.61 9.32 4.11
C VAL A 114 -1.33 9.87 3.48
N CYS A 115 -1.27 10.01 2.15
CA CYS A 115 -0.04 10.39 1.44
C CYS A 115 0.45 11.80 1.82
N GLY A 116 -0.44 12.79 1.87
CA GLY A 116 -0.08 14.17 2.22
C GLY A 116 0.47 14.29 3.64
N PRO A 117 -0.20 13.76 4.67
CA PRO A 117 0.31 13.71 6.03
C PRO A 117 1.61 12.90 6.17
N ALA A 118 1.75 11.75 5.48
CA ALA A 118 2.99 10.97 5.46
C ALA A 118 4.15 11.77 4.83
N LEU A 119 3.89 12.49 3.74
CA LEU A 119 4.85 13.39 3.12
C LEU A 119 5.25 14.54 4.05
N ARG A 120 4.30 15.15 4.76
CA ARG A 120 4.63 16.19 5.76
C ARG A 120 5.46 15.64 6.91
N LEU A 121 5.20 14.39 7.33
CA LEU A 121 5.99 13.70 8.35
C LEU A 121 7.42 13.49 7.86
N LEU A 122 7.57 12.96 6.65
CA LEU A 122 8.85 12.76 5.96
C LEU A 122 9.65 14.06 5.83
N SER A 123 9.02 15.15 5.40
CA SER A 123 9.70 16.45 5.20
C SER A 123 9.83 17.26 6.49
N SER A 124 9.36 16.76 7.63
CA SER A 124 9.44 17.47 8.91
C SER A 124 10.89 17.56 9.38
N THR A 125 11.26 18.73 9.91
CA THR A 125 12.53 18.98 10.61
C THR A 125 12.30 19.35 12.07
N ARG A 126 11.06 19.16 12.56
CA ARG A 126 10.66 19.50 13.93
C ARG A 126 10.85 18.35 14.93
N GLN A 127 10.94 17.13 14.42
CA GLN A 127 11.12 15.91 15.21
C GLN A 127 12.07 14.97 14.47
N LEU A 128 12.85 14.20 15.22
CA LEU A 128 13.76 13.19 14.69
C LEU A 128 13.05 11.83 14.61
N PHE A 129 13.50 10.98 13.70
CA PHE A 129 13.08 9.59 13.66
C PHE A 129 13.83 8.82 14.75
N PRO A 130 13.14 8.07 15.64
CA PRO A 130 13.80 7.23 16.64
C PRO A 130 14.78 6.21 16.04
N GLY A 131 14.43 5.64 14.89
CA GLY A 131 15.31 4.77 14.10
C GLY A 131 16.20 5.51 13.09
N HIS A 132 16.34 6.83 13.21
CA HIS A 132 17.20 7.68 12.39
C HIS A 132 16.99 7.49 10.87
N VAL A 133 18.09 7.50 10.10
CA VAL A 133 18.11 7.40 8.63
C VAL A 133 17.37 6.16 8.12
N PRO A 134 17.60 4.93 8.63
CA PRO A 134 16.86 3.74 8.17
C PRO A 134 15.34 3.87 8.28
N ALA A 135 14.82 4.37 9.42
CA ALA A 135 13.38 4.51 9.61
C ALA A 135 12.77 5.56 8.68
N ARG A 136 13.43 6.71 8.53
CA ARG A 136 12.97 7.76 7.61
C ARG A 136 13.02 7.30 6.15
N ARG A 137 14.05 6.53 5.78
CA ARG A 137 14.19 5.91 4.46
C ARG A 137 13.10 4.87 4.19
N ALA A 138 12.81 3.99 5.15
CA ALA A 138 11.71 3.03 5.02
C ALA A 138 10.37 3.72 4.75
N VAL A 139 10.07 4.83 5.45
CA VAL A 139 8.84 5.61 5.20
C VAL A 139 8.84 6.20 3.78
N VAL A 140 9.98 6.70 3.29
CA VAL A 140 10.07 7.26 1.93
C VAL A 140 9.82 6.20 0.87
N LEU A 141 10.45 5.03 1.00
CA LEU A 141 10.34 3.93 0.06
C LEU A 141 8.89 3.45 -0.02
N LYS A 142 8.25 3.19 1.12
CA LYS A 142 6.86 2.74 1.14
C LYS A 142 5.87 3.83 0.73
N LEU A 143 6.19 5.12 0.94
CA LEU A 143 5.39 6.21 0.40
C LEU A 143 5.48 6.27 -1.13
N VAL A 144 6.67 6.09 -1.72
CA VAL A 144 6.85 6.03 -3.17
C VAL A 144 6.12 4.81 -3.76
N ASP A 145 6.21 3.64 -3.13
CA ASP A 145 5.44 2.45 -3.52
C ASP A 145 3.92 2.74 -3.54
N CYS A 146 3.40 3.46 -2.53
CA CYS A 146 1.99 3.87 -2.51
C CYS A 146 1.64 4.79 -3.69
N LEU A 147 2.49 5.77 -3.98
CA LEU A 147 2.27 6.71 -5.08
C LEU A 147 2.33 6.00 -6.44
N HIS A 148 3.22 5.03 -6.63
CA HIS A 148 3.26 4.19 -7.82
C HIS A 148 2.00 3.31 -7.94
N ALA A 149 1.55 2.69 -6.86
CA ALA A 149 0.32 1.90 -6.86
C ALA A 149 -0.91 2.74 -7.23
N LEU A 150 -0.98 4.00 -6.75
CA LEU A 150 -2.03 4.95 -7.12
C LEU A 150 -1.92 5.41 -8.57
N MET A 151 -0.70 5.66 -9.05
CA MET A 151 -0.42 6.07 -10.42
C MET A 151 -0.98 5.04 -11.43
N LEU A 152 -0.75 3.75 -11.19
CA LEU A 152 -1.22 2.66 -12.05
C LEU A 152 -2.76 2.58 -12.17
N ARG A 153 -3.50 3.16 -11.23
CA ARG A 153 -4.98 3.15 -11.21
C ARG A 153 -5.61 4.54 -11.35
N ALA A 154 -4.81 5.59 -11.54
CA ALA A 154 -5.31 6.96 -11.58
C ALA A 154 -6.02 7.27 -12.92
N THR A 155 -7.24 7.79 -12.84
CA THR A 155 -7.96 8.35 -13.99
C THR A 155 -7.41 9.71 -14.39
N THR A 156 -7.77 10.22 -15.58
CA THR A 156 -7.29 11.52 -16.10
C THR A 156 -7.50 12.69 -15.12
N GLN A 157 -8.65 12.75 -14.45
CA GLN A 157 -8.92 13.79 -13.44
C GLN A 157 -8.03 13.63 -12.20
N GLN A 158 -7.79 12.40 -11.78
CA GLN A 158 -6.96 12.07 -10.62
C GLN A 158 -5.47 12.32 -10.87
N LYS A 159 -5.02 12.25 -12.14
CA LYS A 159 -3.64 12.59 -12.52
C LYS A 159 -3.24 13.99 -12.04
N ILE A 160 -4.15 14.97 -12.12
CA ILE A 160 -3.87 16.35 -11.66
C ILE A 160 -3.64 16.38 -10.14
N ALA A 161 -4.51 15.75 -9.36
CA ALA A 161 -4.35 15.69 -7.90
C ALA A 161 -3.08 14.92 -7.49
N LEU A 162 -2.76 13.85 -8.22
CA LEU A 162 -1.57 13.04 -8.01
C LEU A 162 -0.29 13.82 -8.34
N VAL A 163 -0.24 14.56 -9.46
CA VAL A 163 0.92 15.36 -9.85
C VAL A 163 1.22 16.46 -8.83
N HIS A 164 0.19 17.08 -8.23
CA HIS A 164 0.39 18.03 -7.14
C HIS A 164 1.01 17.38 -5.89
N THR A 165 0.62 16.15 -5.58
CA THR A 165 1.20 15.41 -4.44
C THR A 165 2.65 15.03 -4.71
N ILE A 166 2.94 14.58 -5.94
CA ILE A 166 4.29 14.24 -6.40
C ILE A 166 5.19 15.48 -6.43
N SER A 167 4.69 16.62 -6.92
CA SER A 167 5.43 17.89 -6.90
C SER A 167 5.84 18.29 -5.48
N ARG A 168 4.92 18.15 -4.50
CA ARG A 168 5.24 18.37 -3.08
C ARG A 168 6.26 17.35 -2.53
N PHE A 169 6.24 16.11 -3.02
CA PHE A 169 7.25 15.11 -2.68
C PHE A 169 8.64 15.57 -3.14
N TYR A 170 8.76 16.06 -4.38
CA TYR A 170 10.04 16.53 -4.89
C TYR A 170 10.56 17.80 -4.19
N LEU A 171 9.69 18.65 -3.64
CA LEU A 171 10.13 19.77 -2.79
C LEU A 171 10.86 19.31 -1.51
N ALA A 172 10.74 18.05 -1.11
CA ALA A 172 11.55 17.51 -0.02
C ALA A 172 13.04 17.46 -0.38
N PHE A 173 13.40 17.27 -1.65
CA PHE A 173 14.81 17.29 -2.12
C PHE A 173 15.41 18.70 -2.07
N SER A 174 14.67 19.74 -2.49
CA SER A 174 15.16 21.12 -2.37
C SER A 174 15.38 21.50 -0.91
N LYS A 175 14.44 21.10 -0.02
CA LYS A 175 14.59 21.27 1.42
C LYS A 175 15.81 20.51 1.97
N ALA A 176 16.05 19.30 1.51
CA ALA A 176 17.17 18.46 1.94
C ALA A 176 18.53 19.09 1.63
N ARG A 177 18.67 19.76 0.48
CA ARG A 177 19.89 20.48 0.07
C ARG A 177 19.94 21.95 0.51
N GLY A 178 19.04 22.39 1.40
CA GLY A 178 19.05 23.76 1.94
C GLY A 178 18.65 24.86 0.94
N GLN A 179 18.11 24.48 -0.23
CA GLN A 179 17.57 25.43 -1.20
C GLN A 179 16.17 25.87 -0.74
N HIS A 180 16.13 26.85 0.15
CA HIS A 180 14.90 27.44 0.64
C HIS A 180 14.42 28.49 -0.37
N GLU A 181 13.46 28.16 -1.23
CA GLU A 181 12.68 29.22 -1.90
C GLU A 181 11.74 29.84 -0.86
N GLU A 182 11.92 31.13 -0.59
CA GLU A 182 10.94 31.96 0.12
C GLU A 182 9.65 32.05 -0.72
N GLY A 183 8.74 31.09 -0.52
CA GLY A 183 7.38 31.16 -1.02
C GLY A 183 6.56 32.19 -0.25
N ARG A 184 6.60 33.46 -0.68
CA ARG A 184 5.50 34.41 -0.44
C ARG A 184 4.20 33.82 -1.02
N GLY A 185 3.24 33.57 -0.13
CA GLY A 185 1.79 33.57 -0.38
C GLY A 185 1.21 32.46 -1.26
N ASP A 186 0.62 31.43 -0.63
CA ASP A 186 -0.77 31.04 -0.90
C ASP A 186 -1.32 30.10 0.21
N ASP A 187 -1.45 30.63 1.43
CA ASP A 187 -2.27 30.03 2.50
C ASP A 187 -3.55 30.87 2.66
N GLN A 188 -4.39 30.85 1.62
CA GLN A 188 -5.76 31.35 1.68
C GLN A 188 -6.77 30.29 1.23
N VAL A 189 -6.79 29.14 1.92
CA VAL A 189 -8.02 28.33 2.05
C VAL A 189 -8.11 27.76 3.46
N SER A 190 -9.20 28.12 4.15
CA SER A 190 -9.69 27.57 5.42
C SER A 190 -9.05 28.04 6.74
N LYS A 191 -9.22 29.33 7.05
CA LYS A 191 -9.40 29.75 8.46
C LYS A 191 -10.76 29.25 8.96
N VAL A 192 -10.79 28.03 9.52
CA VAL A 192 -11.81 27.71 10.52
C VAL A 192 -11.29 28.26 11.83
N LYS A 193 -11.95 29.31 12.32
CA LYS A 193 -11.76 29.86 13.67
C LYS A 193 -12.13 28.76 14.67
N GLU A 194 -11.13 28.17 15.31
CA GLU A 194 -11.32 27.46 16.57
C GLU A 194 -11.21 28.51 17.68
N TYR A 195 -12.30 28.64 18.40
CA TYR A 195 -12.49 29.49 19.56
C TYR A 195 -12.00 28.71 20.77
N ASP A 196 -10.85 29.09 21.32
CA ASP A 196 -10.54 28.82 22.72
C ASP A 196 -9.99 30.11 23.34
N ALA A 197 -10.86 30.73 24.13
CA ALA A 197 -10.53 31.86 24.96
C ALA A 197 -9.89 31.36 26.26
N ALA A 198 -8.77 32.00 26.59
CA ALA A 198 -8.33 32.34 27.94
C ALA A 198 -8.42 31.25 29.01
N ASP A 199 -7.31 30.53 29.20
CA ASP A 199 -6.61 30.60 30.48
C ASP A 199 -5.19 30.03 30.39
N SER A 200 -4.33 30.54 31.27
CA SER A 200 -3.01 30.03 31.63
C SER A 200 -1.79 30.66 30.93
N PHE A 201 -1.34 31.76 31.55
CA PHE A 201 0.05 32.04 31.92
C PHE A 201 1.17 31.30 31.17
N SER A 202 1.95 32.06 30.41
CA SER A 202 3.30 31.67 29.98
C SER A 202 4.21 31.37 31.20
N PRO A 203 5.08 30.35 31.11
CA PRO A 203 6.41 30.42 31.68
C PRO A 203 7.52 30.23 30.62
N PRO A 204 8.78 30.58 30.95
CA PRO A 204 9.72 31.25 30.03
C PRO A 204 10.59 30.30 29.20
N HIS A 205 11.12 30.85 28.10
CA HIS A 205 12.33 30.46 27.36
C HIS A 205 12.87 29.03 27.60
N SER A 206 12.46 28.09 26.75
CA SER A 206 13.21 26.85 26.53
C SER A 206 14.11 26.99 25.31
N ASN A 207 15.42 26.87 25.56
CA ASN A 207 16.57 26.68 24.66
C ASN A 207 16.31 26.72 23.13
N THR A 208 16.47 27.89 22.51
CA THR A 208 16.56 28.03 21.05
C THR A 208 17.67 27.15 20.44
N ALA A 209 18.79 26.99 21.16
CA ALA A 209 19.92 26.16 20.72
C ALA A 209 19.59 24.66 20.58
N ASP A 210 18.71 24.12 21.43
CA ASP A 210 18.33 22.70 21.39
C ASP A 210 17.37 22.43 20.21
N GLY A 211 16.43 23.35 19.99
CA GLY A 211 15.55 23.32 18.82
C GLY A 211 16.31 23.45 17.49
N ASP A 212 17.38 24.24 17.44
CA ASP A 212 18.20 24.39 16.23
C ASP A 212 19.13 23.18 16.01
N CYS A 213 19.63 22.55 17.06
CA CYS A 213 20.36 21.27 16.97
C CYS A 213 19.48 20.15 16.40
N ILE A 214 18.23 20.03 16.88
CA ILE A 214 17.25 19.05 16.37
C ILE A 214 16.96 19.30 14.89
N LYS A 215 16.77 20.56 14.47
CA LYS A 215 16.55 20.91 13.07
C LYS A 215 17.74 20.53 12.18
N SER A 216 18.97 20.78 12.61
CA SER A 216 20.19 20.43 11.85
C SER A 216 20.28 18.94 11.64
N LYS A 217 20.18 18.15 12.72
CA LYS A 217 20.21 16.68 12.66
C LYS A 217 19.09 16.13 11.79
N ALA A 218 17.88 16.68 11.90
CA ALA A 218 16.75 16.27 11.07
C ALA A 218 16.93 16.66 9.61
N LEU A 219 17.67 17.73 9.30
CA LEU A 219 18.00 18.11 7.93
C LEU A 219 19.09 17.20 7.35
N GLU A 220 20.11 16.85 8.14
CA GLU A 220 21.13 15.85 7.78
C GLU A 220 20.50 14.48 7.51
N GLU A 221 19.58 14.02 8.37
CA GLU A 221 18.81 12.79 8.13
C GLU A 221 18.00 12.88 6.84
N LEU A 222 17.36 14.03 6.57
CA LEU A 222 16.59 14.23 5.33
C LEU A 222 17.50 14.19 4.10
N ALA A 223 18.67 14.83 4.16
CA ALA A 223 19.67 14.86 3.10
C ALA A 223 20.23 13.47 2.81
N SER A 224 20.48 12.67 3.83
CA SER A 224 20.94 11.28 3.67
C SER A 224 19.89 10.39 2.99
N VAL A 225 18.59 10.62 3.26
CA VAL A 225 17.51 9.86 2.64
C VAL A 225 17.19 10.34 1.23
N MET A 226 17.18 11.65 0.99
CA MET A 226 16.90 12.29 -0.30
C MET A 226 18.15 12.29 -1.19
N ASN A 227 18.68 11.10 -1.46
CA ASN A 227 19.88 10.88 -2.24
C ASN A 227 19.59 10.78 -3.76
N GLU A 228 20.66 10.70 -4.55
CA GLU A 228 20.64 10.63 -6.01
C GLU A 228 19.93 9.35 -6.50
N GLU A 229 20.16 8.22 -5.82
CA GLU A 229 19.51 6.93 -6.07
C GLU A 229 17.98 7.05 -5.96
N LEU A 230 17.46 7.57 -4.84
CA LEU A 230 16.02 7.75 -4.64
C LEU A 230 15.43 8.70 -5.67
N ALA A 231 16.13 9.79 -6.00
CA ALA A 231 15.68 10.72 -7.03
C ALA A 231 15.49 10.01 -8.37
N TYR A 232 16.49 9.25 -8.82
CA TYR A 232 16.43 8.50 -10.07
C TYR A 232 15.30 7.46 -10.08
N TRP A 233 15.25 6.58 -9.08
CA TRP A 233 14.28 5.48 -9.04
C TRP A 233 12.83 5.95 -8.86
N SER A 234 12.61 7.09 -8.20
CA SER A 234 11.29 7.70 -8.09
C SER A 234 10.91 8.50 -9.33
N TYR A 235 11.85 9.17 -9.99
CA TYR A 235 11.56 10.07 -11.12
C TYR A 235 11.20 9.34 -12.40
N ILE A 236 11.94 8.29 -12.76
CA ILE A 236 11.74 7.59 -14.03
C ILE A 236 10.30 7.06 -14.18
N PRO A 237 9.70 6.35 -13.19
CA PRO A 237 8.31 5.88 -13.32
C PRO A 237 7.30 7.03 -13.43
N PHE A 238 7.47 8.11 -12.66
CA PHE A 238 6.58 9.27 -12.75
C PHE A 238 6.70 10.00 -14.09
N ALA A 239 7.92 10.20 -14.59
CA ALA A 239 8.16 10.81 -15.89
C ALA A 239 7.56 9.98 -17.04
N ASN A 240 7.69 8.65 -16.98
CA ASN A 240 7.09 7.75 -17.96
C ASN A 240 5.55 7.82 -17.96
N PHE A 241 4.93 8.08 -16.81
CA PHE A 241 3.47 8.12 -16.70
C PHE A 241 2.85 9.49 -17.03
N PHE A 242 3.48 10.58 -16.58
CA PHE A 242 3.00 11.95 -16.78
C PHE A 242 3.53 12.59 -18.08
N GLY A 243 4.65 12.09 -18.59
CA GLY A 243 5.42 12.71 -19.65
C GLY A 243 6.41 13.75 -19.11
N GLU A 244 7.56 13.86 -19.76
CA GLU A 244 8.62 14.82 -19.40
C GLU A 244 8.14 16.29 -19.43
N PRO A 245 7.34 16.76 -20.41
CA PRO A 245 6.88 18.15 -20.44
C PRO A 245 5.99 18.52 -19.27
N LEU A 246 5.13 17.59 -18.81
CA LEU A 246 4.26 17.83 -17.68
C LEU A 246 5.05 17.85 -16.36
N MET A 247 6.06 16.99 -16.24
CA MET A 247 6.96 16.98 -15.09
C MET A 247 7.78 18.26 -15.01
N GLU A 248 8.31 18.76 -16.13
CA GLU A 248 9.04 20.03 -16.19
C GLU A 248 8.16 21.21 -15.75
N GLN A 249 6.90 21.26 -16.20
CA GLN A 249 5.98 22.31 -15.80
C GLN A 249 5.51 22.21 -14.34
N SER A 250 5.42 20.98 -13.81
CA SER A 250 4.83 20.73 -12.48
C SER A 250 5.85 20.79 -11.34
N LEU A 251 7.13 20.50 -11.62
CA LEU A 251 8.19 20.45 -10.61
C LEU A 251 8.93 21.79 -10.53
N LYS A 252 8.83 22.48 -9.39
CA LYS A 252 9.57 23.73 -9.16
C LYS A 252 11.09 23.53 -9.20
N ASN A 253 11.55 22.39 -8.68
CA ASN A 253 12.96 22.02 -8.61
C ASN A 253 13.36 21.02 -9.70
N TYR A 254 12.73 21.09 -10.88
CA TYR A 254 12.99 20.17 -12.00
C TYR A 254 14.47 20.01 -12.34
N SER A 255 15.21 21.12 -12.45
CA SER A 255 16.64 21.13 -12.77
C SER A 255 17.47 20.35 -11.74
N LEU A 256 17.20 20.53 -10.45
CA LEU A 256 17.85 19.79 -9.37
C LEU A 256 17.58 18.28 -9.51
N ILE A 257 16.33 17.88 -9.76
CA ILE A 257 15.98 16.45 -9.88
C ILE A 257 16.68 15.81 -11.08
N LYS A 258 16.74 16.49 -12.23
CA LYS A 258 17.47 16.00 -13.42
C LYS A 258 18.98 15.91 -13.16
N GLN A 259 19.55 16.87 -12.43
CA GLN A 259 20.95 16.83 -12.00
C GLN A 259 21.22 15.61 -11.13
N LEU A 260 20.40 15.36 -10.10
CA LEU A 260 20.50 14.17 -9.24
C LEU A 260 20.42 12.86 -10.03
N CYS A 261 19.52 12.80 -11.00
CA CYS A 261 19.39 11.63 -11.86
C CYS A 261 20.66 11.40 -12.73
N ALA A 262 21.28 12.48 -13.22
CA ALA A 262 22.51 12.41 -14.00
C ALA A 262 23.72 12.02 -13.12
N GLU A 263 23.82 12.58 -11.91
CA GLU A 263 24.84 12.23 -10.91
C GLU A 263 24.79 10.73 -10.58
N TYR A 264 23.59 10.16 -10.41
CA TYR A 264 23.40 8.72 -10.18
C TYR A 264 23.91 7.88 -11.36
N LEU A 265 23.51 8.19 -12.60
CA LEU A 265 23.94 7.44 -13.79
C LEU A 265 25.46 7.48 -13.97
N GLN A 266 26.08 8.64 -13.78
CA GLN A 266 27.53 8.79 -13.88
C GLN A 266 28.27 7.95 -12.82
N SER A 267 27.71 7.82 -11.61
CA SER A 267 28.28 6.96 -10.57
C SER A 267 28.21 5.46 -10.94
N CYS A 268 27.15 5.03 -11.64
CA CYS A 268 27.02 3.66 -12.11
C CYS A 268 28.02 3.33 -13.24
N ASP A 269 28.20 4.25 -14.20
CA ASP A 269 29.14 4.07 -15.31
C ASP A 269 30.60 3.97 -14.82
N ASN A 270 30.97 4.78 -13.83
CA ASN A 270 32.29 4.71 -13.20
C ASN A 270 32.50 3.39 -12.45
N SER A 271 31.46 2.89 -11.76
CA SER A 271 31.51 1.62 -11.02
C SER A 271 31.64 0.39 -11.96
N GLN A 272 31.15 0.50 -13.21
CA GLN A 272 31.31 -0.54 -14.23
C GLN A 272 32.68 -0.47 -14.93
N SER A 273 33.28 0.71 -15.08
CA SER A 273 34.63 0.85 -15.66
C SER A 273 35.75 0.38 -14.73
N GLU A 274 35.60 0.49 -13.40
CA GLU A 274 36.62 0.01 -12.44
C GLU A 274 36.61 -1.51 -12.22
N ASN A 275 35.51 -2.21 -12.52
CA ASN A 275 35.43 -3.68 -12.45
C ASN A 275 35.82 -4.39 -13.76
N GLY A 276 36.29 -3.65 -14.77
CA GLY A 276 36.72 -4.19 -16.07
C GLY A 276 38.22 -4.45 -16.21
N GLN A 277 39.03 -4.21 -15.17
CA GLN A 277 40.50 -4.38 -15.23
C GLN A 277 41.00 -5.38 -14.19
N THR A 278 40.85 -6.68 -14.45
CA THR A 278 41.77 -7.72 -13.96
C THR A 278 41.47 -9.07 -14.62
N LEU A 279 41.96 -9.26 -15.85
CA LEU A 279 42.64 -10.51 -16.24
C LEU A 279 43.33 -10.33 -17.61
N GLU A 280 44.60 -9.98 -17.61
CA GLU A 280 45.53 -10.38 -18.66
C GLU A 280 46.83 -10.87 -18.01
N GLN A 281 47.15 -12.16 -18.19
CA GLN A 281 48.42 -12.63 -18.78
C GLN A 281 48.66 -14.14 -18.55
N HIS A 282 48.65 -14.89 -19.66
CA HIS A 282 49.53 -16.00 -20.09
C HIS A 282 48.81 -16.69 -21.25
N GLY A 283 49.34 -16.96 -22.44
CA GLY A 283 50.65 -16.88 -23.09
C GLY A 283 50.45 -17.52 -24.48
N GLU A 284 51.30 -17.17 -25.44
CA GLU A 284 51.24 -17.44 -26.89
C GLU A 284 50.84 -18.85 -27.36
N SER A 285 50.05 -18.93 -28.44
CA SER A 285 50.39 -19.72 -29.63
C SER A 285 49.54 -19.30 -30.85
N ASP A 286 50.22 -19.19 -31.99
CA ASP A 286 49.80 -18.68 -33.30
C ASP A 286 48.56 -19.33 -33.94
N VAL A 287 47.84 -18.57 -34.78
CA VAL A 287 47.62 -18.80 -36.23
C VAL A 287 46.36 -18.04 -36.74
N GLU A 288 46.63 -17.06 -37.61
CA GLU A 288 45.89 -16.56 -38.80
C GLU A 288 44.42 -16.09 -38.73
N ASP A 289 44.27 -14.78 -39.00
CA ASP A 289 43.38 -14.11 -39.96
C ASP A 289 41.93 -14.60 -40.18
N SER A 290 40.96 -13.73 -39.85
CA SER A 290 40.18 -13.07 -40.89
C SER A 290 39.36 -11.88 -40.37
N VAL A 291 39.38 -10.84 -41.19
CA VAL A 291 38.84 -9.49 -41.04
C VAL A 291 37.31 -9.43 -41.10
N GLY A 292 36.71 -8.62 -40.21
CA GLY A 292 35.65 -7.65 -40.49
C GLY A 292 34.24 -8.12 -40.87
N SER A 293 33.22 -7.67 -40.12
CA SER A 293 32.30 -6.63 -40.62
C SER A 293 31.10 -6.44 -39.67
N LEU A 294 30.83 -5.16 -39.40
CA LEU A 294 29.51 -4.65 -38.99
C LEU A 294 28.41 -5.12 -39.95
N GLY A 295 27.19 -5.29 -39.42
CA GLY A 295 26.02 -5.55 -40.26
C GLY A 295 24.73 -5.81 -39.48
N THR A 296 24.16 -4.73 -38.96
CA THR A 296 22.74 -4.52 -38.68
C THR A 296 21.79 -5.43 -39.48
N ASN A 297 20.87 -6.14 -38.80
CA ASN A 297 19.56 -6.50 -39.37
C ASN A 297 18.55 -6.79 -38.26
N VAL A 298 17.97 -5.70 -37.74
CA VAL A 298 16.61 -5.70 -37.22
C VAL A 298 15.67 -5.74 -38.42
N VAL A 299 14.85 -6.78 -38.52
CA VAL A 299 13.59 -6.73 -39.28
C VAL A 299 12.47 -7.19 -38.36
N ILE A 300 11.68 -6.21 -37.93
CA ILE A 300 10.39 -6.39 -37.27
C ILE A 300 9.34 -6.48 -38.38
N ILE A 301 8.70 -7.63 -38.57
CA ILE A 301 7.27 -7.72 -38.94
C ILE A 301 6.66 -8.99 -38.33
N GLY A 302 5.76 -8.80 -37.36
CA GLY A 302 4.44 -9.43 -37.28
C GLY A 302 4.28 -10.96 -37.26
N ASN A 303 3.92 -11.44 -36.05
CA ASN A 303 2.98 -12.53 -35.75
C ASN A 303 3.35 -14.01 -36.04
N ARG A 304 3.56 -14.72 -34.90
CA ARG A 304 3.47 -16.17 -34.63
C ARG A 304 4.56 -17.05 -35.27
N ILE A 305 5.52 -17.44 -34.44
CA ILE A 305 6.39 -18.59 -34.67
C ILE A 305 5.88 -19.73 -33.80
N ASP A 306 5.30 -20.73 -34.45
CA ASP A 306 4.88 -22.02 -33.89
C ASP A 306 5.96 -23.04 -34.30
N LEU A 307 6.66 -23.63 -33.33
CA LEU A 307 7.66 -24.67 -33.59
C LEU A 307 7.06 -26.02 -33.20
N GLN A 308 6.68 -26.79 -34.23
CA GLN A 308 6.21 -28.17 -34.09
C GLN A 308 7.33 -29.09 -33.58
N GLU A 309 7.04 -29.82 -32.50
CA GLU A 309 7.77 -30.99 -32.03
C GLU A 309 7.53 -32.20 -32.96
N PRO A 310 8.56 -33.03 -33.28
CA PRO A 310 8.37 -34.29 -33.97
C PRO A 310 7.88 -35.39 -33.02
N SER A 311 6.73 -35.95 -33.36
CA SER A 311 6.07 -37.09 -32.72
C SER A 311 6.82 -38.42 -32.91
N LEU A 312 7.01 -39.18 -31.83
CA LEU A 312 7.13 -40.65 -31.87
C LEU A 312 6.23 -41.26 -30.79
N GLY A 313 5.22 -42.01 -31.24
CA GLY A 313 4.14 -42.52 -30.41
C GLY A 313 4.39 -43.86 -29.72
N ARG A 314 3.48 -44.19 -28.79
CA ARG A 314 3.09 -45.57 -28.44
C ARG A 314 1.72 -45.59 -27.72
N SER A 315 0.75 -46.17 -28.43
CA SER A 315 -0.40 -47.00 -28.02
C SER A 315 -1.15 -46.78 -26.67
N SER A 316 -2.35 -46.20 -26.80
CA SER A 316 -3.68 -46.63 -26.29
C SER A 316 -3.82 -47.67 -25.15
N SER A 317 -4.42 -47.26 -24.01
CA SER A 317 -5.76 -47.68 -23.51
C SER A 317 -6.10 -47.06 -22.12
N PRO A 318 -7.37 -47.07 -21.67
CA PRO A 318 -8.00 -45.89 -21.04
C PRO A 318 -8.23 -45.95 -19.51
N ASN A 319 -8.52 -44.76 -18.96
CA ASN A 319 -9.15 -44.43 -17.67
C ASN A 319 -8.26 -44.42 -16.41
N THR A 320 -7.95 -43.22 -15.91
CA THR A 320 -8.41 -42.67 -14.61
C THR A 320 -7.66 -41.34 -14.39
N SER A 321 -8.30 -40.19 -14.63
CA SER A 321 -7.68 -38.88 -14.47
C SER A 321 -7.70 -38.43 -13.01
N VAL A 322 -6.56 -38.62 -12.34
CA VAL A 322 -6.12 -37.82 -11.20
C VAL A 322 -5.16 -36.76 -11.75
N PRO A 323 -5.27 -35.46 -11.41
CA PRO A 323 -4.17 -34.53 -11.63
C PRO A 323 -3.54 -34.10 -10.30
N ASN A 324 -2.40 -34.71 -9.98
CA ASN A 324 -1.20 -34.03 -9.46
C ASN A 324 -0.41 -33.59 -10.71
N GLU A 325 0.41 -32.55 -10.79
CA GLU A 325 0.95 -31.50 -9.91
C GLU A 325 1.57 -30.44 -10.87
N ASP A 326 2.06 -29.32 -10.33
CA ASP A 326 3.02 -28.39 -10.95
C ASP A 326 2.64 -27.63 -12.23
N ASN A 327 2.33 -26.33 -12.06
CA ASN A 327 3.19 -25.29 -12.64
C ASN A 327 2.94 -23.92 -11.99
N THR A 328 4.04 -23.23 -11.72
CA THR A 328 4.14 -21.86 -11.23
C THR A 328 3.43 -20.87 -12.16
N ASP A 329 2.36 -20.24 -11.67
CA ASP A 329 1.82 -19.00 -12.24
C ASP A 329 1.43 -18.04 -11.11
N SER A 330 2.38 -17.18 -10.76
CA SER A 330 2.17 -16.01 -9.92
C SER A 330 1.49 -14.93 -10.75
N GLY A 331 0.19 -15.10 -10.98
CA GLY A 331 -0.64 -14.19 -11.78
C GLY A 331 -2.06 -14.13 -11.23
N SER A 332 -2.33 -13.13 -10.37
CA SER A 332 -3.65 -12.54 -10.10
C SER A 332 -4.87 -13.47 -10.32
N ARG A 333 -5.08 -14.46 -9.43
CA ARG A 333 -6.42 -15.05 -9.26
C ARG A 333 -7.32 -13.98 -8.65
N ARG A 334 -7.98 -13.19 -9.51
CA ARG A 334 -9.10 -12.34 -9.10
C ARG A 334 -10.09 -13.22 -8.36
N HIS A 335 -10.22 -13.01 -7.06
CA HIS A 335 -11.20 -13.69 -6.23
C HIS A 335 -12.59 -13.17 -6.62
N GLU A 336 -13.16 -13.71 -7.70
CA GLU A 336 -14.45 -13.30 -8.28
C GLU A 336 -15.68 -13.80 -7.49
N ASN A 337 -15.50 -14.30 -6.27
CA ASN A 337 -16.62 -14.77 -5.46
C ASN A 337 -17.25 -13.64 -4.62
N ASN A 338 -17.68 -12.58 -5.31
CA ASN A 338 -18.36 -11.39 -4.75
C ASN A 338 -19.71 -11.71 -4.07
N SER A 339 -20.15 -12.97 -4.10
CA SER A 339 -21.35 -13.49 -3.44
C SER A 339 -21.27 -13.46 -1.91
N ARG A 340 -20.06 -13.46 -1.35
CA ARG A 340 -19.81 -13.47 0.09
C ARG A 340 -19.54 -12.08 0.70
N HIS A 341 -19.48 -11.04 -0.13
CA HIS A 341 -19.24 -9.68 0.34
C HIS A 341 -20.39 -9.18 1.22
N LEU A 342 -20.04 -8.43 2.27
CA LEU A 342 -21.03 -7.79 3.13
C LEU A 342 -21.85 -6.77 2.32
N LYS A 343 -23.17 -6.95 2.31
CA LYS A 343 -24.15 -6.07 1.64
C LYS A 343 -25.32 -5.79 2.59
N GLY A 344 -26.20 -4.86 2.19
CA GLY A 344 -27.48 -4.59 2.85
C GLY A 344 -27.38 -4.41 4.37
N ASN A 345 -28.30 -5.04 5.10
CA ASN A 345 -28.38 -4.91 6.57
C ASN A 345 -27.15 -5.46 7.29
N TRP A 346 -26.43 -6.42 6.68
CA TRP A 346 -25.17 -6.93 7.22
C TRP A 346 -24.05 -5.89 7.14
N LEU A 347 -23.97 -5.14 6.03
CA LEU A 347 -23.05 -4.02 5.89
C LEU A 347 -23.40 -2.89 6.86
N SER A 348 -24.68 -2.54 7.00
CA SER A 348 -25.13 -1.49 7.94
C SER A 348 -24.86 -1.85 9.40
N TYR A 349 -25.10 -3.11 9.78
CA TYR A 349 -24.76 -3.59 11.11
C TYR A 349 -23.24 -3.53 11.33
N TRP A 350 -22.45 -3.99 10.36
CA TRP A 350 -20.99 -3.93 10.46
C TRP A 350 -20.44 -2.50 10.54
N GLN A 351 -20.92 -1.57 9.70
CA GLN A 351 -20.62 -0.13 9.76
C GLN A 351 -20.82 0.43 11.17
N HIS A 352 -21.94 0.08 11.80
CA HIS A 352 -22.25 0.51 13.15
C HIS A 352 -21.27 -0.10 14.18
N GLU A 353 -20.99 -1.40 14.10
CA GLU A 353 -20.11 -2.10 15.04
C GLU A 353 -18.64 -1.63 14.95
N VAL A 354 -18.15 -1.28 13.76
CA VAL A 354 -16.76 -0.80 13.60
C VAL A 354 -16.53 0.55 14.31
N GLY A 355 -17.55 1.40 14.36
CA GLY A 355 -17.49 2.72 15.00
C GLY A 355 -17.57 2.71 16.54
N HIS A 356 -17.88 1.57 17.16
CA HIS A 356 -18.06 1.47 18.61
C HIS A 356 -17.02 0.54 19.26
N THR A 357 -16.40 1.00 20.33
CA THR A 357 -15.40 0.26 21.12
C THR A 357 -15.94 -0.18 22.48
N SER A 358 -17.23 0.04 22.76
CA SER A 358 -17.82 -0.31 24.05
C SER A 358 -17.99 -1.82 24.19
N SER A 359 -17.51 -2.35 25.32
CA SER A 359 -17.64 -3.76 25.69
C SER A 359 -19.06 -4.15 26.15
N GLN A 360 -20.04 -3.24 26.02
CA GLN A 360 -21.42 -3.50 26.43
C GLN A 360 -22.18 -4.17 25.29
N PHE A 361 -22.75 -5.34 25.58
CA PHE A 361 -23.60 -6.07 24.65
C PHE A 361 -24.86 -5.25 24.36
N ASN A 362 -24.96 -4.68 23.15
CA ASN A 362 -26.08 -3.86 22.73
C ASN A 362 -26.86 -4.61 21.64
N ILE A 363 -28.07 -5.07 21.96
CA ILE A 363 -28.95 -5.70 20.97
C ILE A 363 -29.53 -4.59 20.09
N LYS A 364 -29.04 -4.49 18.85
CA LYS A 364 -29.60 -3.59 17.85
C LYS A 364 -30.73 -4.27 17.09
N GLN A 365 -31.86 -3.60 16.96
CA GLN A 365 -33.03 -4.07 16.20
C GLN A 365 -32.81 -3.88 14.67
N ILE A 366 -31.64 -4.29 14.16
CA ILE A 366 -31.37 -4.37 12.72
C ILE A 366 -31.77 -5.77 12.27
N ARG A 367 -32.77 -5.87 11.40
CA ARG A 367 -33.22 -7.16 10.86
C ARG A 367 -32.16 -7.71 9.91
N LEU A 368 -31.30 -8.60 10.39
CA LEU A 368 -30.22 -9.19 9.59
C LEU A 368 -30.73 -10.24 8.58
N LEU A 369 -31.69 -11.06 8.99
CA LEU A 369 -32.27 -12.12 8.15
C LEU A 369 -33.69 -12.43 8.60
N GLY A 370 -34.58 -12.71 7.65
CA GLY A 370 -35.95 -13.13 7.92
C GLY A 370 -36.25 -14.49 7.31
N PHE A 371 -36.67 -15.44 8.15
CA PHE A 371 -37.12 -16.76 7.71
C PHE A 371 -38.65 -16.85 7.81
N SER A 372 -39.31 -16.90 6.65
CA SER A 372 -40.76 -17.04 6.54
C SER A 372 -41.12 -18.43 6.03
N GLY A 373 -42.01 -19.13 6.74
CA GLY A 373 -42.52 -20.42 6.26
C GLY A 373 -43.25 -21.26 7.30
N HIS A 374 -43.15 -20.92 8.58
CA HIS A 374 -44.04 -21.49 9.60
C HIS A 374 -45.44 -20.87 9.54
N GLY A 375 -46.47 -21.71 9.71
CA GLY A 375 -47.88 -21.29 9.71
C GLY A 375 -48.41 -20.89 11.08
N ASN A 376 -47.58 -20.98 12.13
CA ASN A 376 -47.94 -20.63 13.51
C ASN A 376 -46.69 -20.20 14.29
N SER A 377 -46.86 -19.85 15.58
CA SER A 377 -45.78 -19.38 16.45
C SER A 377 -44.67 -20.44 16.61
N VAL A 378 -43.43 -20.00 16.37
CA VAL A 378 -42.21 -20.76 16.67
C VAL A 378 -42.06 -20.86 18.19
N ARG A 379 -41.79 -22.07 18.69
CA ARG A 379 -41.67 -22.37 20.13
C ARG A 379 -40.25 -22.69 20.55
N SER A 380 -39.40 -23.14 19.62
CA SER A 380 -38.02 -23.48 19.91
C SER A 380 -37.12 -23.28 18.69
N LEU A 381 -35.86 -22.92 18.93
CA LEU A 381 -34.80 -22.73 17.96
C LEU A 381 -33.55 -23.48 18.45
N ILE A 382 -32.90 -24.23 17.55
CA ILE A 382 -31.68 -24.99 17.85
C ILE A 382 -30.68 -24.78 16.72
N THR A 383 -29.46 -24.37 17.04
CA THR A 383 -28.35 -24.27 16.08
C THR A 383 -27.72 -25.64 15.85
N LEU A 384 -27.36 -25.95 14.61
CA LEU A 384 -26.64 -27.19 14.27
C LEU A 384 -25.13 -26.95 14.28
N ASP A 385 -24.36 -28.01 14.56
CA ASP A 385 -22.89 -27.96 14.67
C ASP A 385 -22.18 -27.60 13.36
N ASN A 386 -22.90 -27.60 12.23
CA ASN A 386 -22.34 -27.30 10.91
C ASN A 386 -22.22 -25.79 10.62
N GLU A 387 -22.59 -24.92 11.58
CA GLU A 387 -22.56 -23.44 11.55
C GLU A 387 -23.31 -22.77 10.39
N ASN A 388 -23.92 -23.56 9.51
CA ASN A 388 -24.54 -23.09 8.28
C ASN A 388 -26.05 -23.31 8.29
N SER A 389 -26.61 -23.85 9.37
CA SER A 389 -28.02 -24.19 9.46
C SER A 389 -28.53 -24.17 10.90
N PHE A 390 -29.84 -23.98 11.05
CA PHE A 390 -30.53 -24.12 12.33
C PHE A 390 -31.91 -24.74 12.14
N LEU A 391 -32.44 -25.30 13.21
CA LEU A 391 -33.77 -25.89 13.29
C LEU A 391 -34.72 -24.93 14.01
N SER A 392 -35.96 -24.86 13.53
CA SER A 392 -37.05 -24.23 14.27
C SER A 392 -38.22 -25.20 14.43
N ALA A 393 -38.78 -25.28 15.63
CA ALA A 393 -39.99 -26.05 15.93
C ALA A 393 -41.16 -25.11 16.19
N SER A 394 -42.31 -25.37 15.57
CA SER A 394 -43.48 -24.50 15.62
C SER A 394 -44.75 -25.22 16.08
N ARG A 395 -45.73 -24.43 16.54
CA ARG A 395 -47.07 -24.91 16.91
C ARG A 395 -47.88 -25.41 15.69
N ASP A 396 -47.40 -25.16 14.47
CA ASP A 396 -47.98 -25.72 13.25
C ASP A 396 -47.71 -27.23 13.06
N LYS A 397 -47.13 -27.89 14.08
CA LYS A 397 -46.75 -29.31 14.09
C LYS A 397 -45.62 -29.64 13.11
N THR A 398 -44.82 -28.65 12.72
CA THR A 398 -43.66 -28.85 11.85
C THR A 398 -42.36 -28.42 12.53
N VAL A 399 -41.28 -29.08 12.13
CA VAL A 399 -39.91 -28.67 12.37
C VAL A 399 -39.28 -28.35 11.02
N LYS A 400 -38.68 -27.17 10.88
CA LYS A 400 -38.02 -26.74 9.64
C LYS A 400 -36.53 -26.59 9.86
N VAL A 401 -35.75 -27.04 8.87
CA VAL A 401 -34.32 -26.78 8.75
C VAL A 401 -34.16 -25.54 7.89
N TRP A 402 -33.40 -24.57 8.37
CA TRP A 402 -33.07 -23.34 7.65
C TRP A 402 -31.58 -23.30 7.35
N SER A 403 -31.25 -22.82 6.16
CA SER A 403 -29.88 -22.52 5.77
C SER A 403 -29.53 -21.07 6.11
N LEU A 404 -28.41 -20.85 6.77
CA LEU A 404 -27.86 -19.53 7.11
C LEU A 404 -27.08 -18.89 5.96
N ARG A 405 -27.06 -19.54 4.78
CA ARG A 405 -26.41 -19.01 3.57
C ARG A 405 -27.21 -17.83 2.99
N SER A 406 -27.18 -16.68 3.67
CA SER A 406 -27.75 -15.43 3.15
C SER A 406 -26.71 -14.65 2.35
N MET A 407 -27.11 -14.11 1.21
CA MET A 407 -26.25 -13.33 0.29
C MET A 407 -26.32 -11.80 0.55
N GLY A 408 -26.59 -11.39 1.79
CA GLY A 408 -26.36 -10.01 2.23
C GLY A 408 -27.53 -9.04 2.09
N ASP A 409 -28.66 -9.42 1.50
CA ASP A 409 -29.87 -8.57 1.43
C ASP A 409 -30.89 -8.85 2.55
N GLY A 410 -30.60 -9.81 3.44
CA GLY A 410 -31.50 -10.21 4.52
C GLY A 410 -32.72 -11.00 4.05
N SER A 411 -32.75 -11.42 2.79
CA SER A 411 -33.71 -12.39 2.26
C SER A 411 -33.06 -13.77 2.14
N THR A 412 -33.81 -14.81 2.50
CA THR A 412 -33.50 -16.19 2.09
C THR A 412 -34.52 -16.54 1.01
N THR A 413 -34.04 -16.86 -0.19
CA THR A 413 -34.89 -17.44 -1.23
C THR A 413 -35.20 -18.89 -0.91
#